data_AF-A0A7J6WHD4-F1
#
_entry.id   AF-A0A7J6WHD4-F1
#
_cell.length_a   1.000
_cell.length_b   1.000
_cell.length_c   1.000
_cell.angle_alpha   90.00
_cell.angle_beta   90.00
_cell.angle_gamma   90.00
#
_symmetry.space_group_name_H-M   'P 1'
#
loop_
_entity.id
_entity.type
_entity.pdbx_description
1 polymer ?
#
loop_
_entity_poly.entity_id
_entity_poly.type
_entity_poly.pdbx_seq_one_letter_code
_entity_poly.pdbx_strand_id
1 'polypeptide(L)'
;MKLECLHSLYSISPPWNLSLGSELSKPPSKVLKHVEKGVTCSLKSKKTSVEDEKPGVGSTTKKKTHIINLKVSPHRAVSAVRLMRIEFGGAFADLLNKKGKGSGANEMGYVERTLGFRTRNLDDRDLRLVTDVVGGAIRWRRYLDHLIVSLCDNESTFRSMEPLLLQILRIGFYEILKLDMPPYAVVDENVRLAKVALRPGAGNMVNGILRRLVLLKEKDSLPLPKVEGNDRMQARALATIYSHPVWMVRRWIKYIGKEEAISLMMWNNSDPSFSLRANTAKGFARPDLVKRLEKLQVPHELSPHLDDFVRITTGMQ
;
A
#
# COMPACT_ATOMS: atom_id res chain seq x y z
N MET A 1 -15.28 3.55 48.97
CA MET A 1 -14.70 4.56 48.06
C MET A 1 -14.26 3.84 46.80
N LYS A 2 -15.18 3.52 45.88
CA LYS A 2 -15.59 4.34 44.71
C LYS A 2 -14.40 4.82 43.87
N LEU A 3 -14.14 4.10 42.78
CA LEU A 3 -13.57 4.61 41.54
C LEU A 3 -14.46 4.08 40.41
N GLU A 4 -15.53 4.85 40.18
CA GLU A 4 -16.34 4.87 38.97
C GLU A 4 -15.55 5.57 37.83
N CYS A 5 -16.01 5.39 36.59
CA CYS A 5 -15.54 5.99 35.33
C CYS A 5 -14.34 5.33 34.63
N LEU A 6 -14.64 4.35 33.76
CA LEU A 6 -14.35 4.42 32.31
C LEU A 6 -15.02 3.22 31.61
N HIS A 7 -16.35 3.30 31.44
CA HIS A 7 -17.10 2.54 30.44
C HIS A 7 -17.76 3.58 29.53
N SER A 8 -17.19 3.79 28.34
CA SER A 8 -17.93 4.33 27.20
C SER A 8 -17.13 4.10 25.94
N LEU A 9 -17.55 3.09 25.16
CA LEU A 9 -17.70 3.06 23.71
C LEU A 9 -17.54 1.61 23.23
N TYR A 10 -18.57 1.15 22.50
CA TYR A 10 -18.77 -0.18 21.90
C TYR A 10 -19.33 -1.30 22.80
N SER A 11 -20.62 -1.18 23.15
CA SER A 11 -21.47 -2.36 23.43
C SER A 11 -22.40 -2.59 22.24
N ILE A 12 -22.10 -3.60 21.42
CA ILE A 12 -23.09 -4.33 20.63
C ILE A 12 -22.82 -5.80 20.89
N SER A 13 -23.59 -6.41 21.80
CA SER A 13 -23.59 -7.85 22.06
C SER A 13 -24.79 -8.48 21.35
N PRO A 14 -24.61 -9.53 20.53
CA PRO A 14 -25.69 -10.44 20.17
C PRO A 14 -25.63 -11.76 20.96
N PRO A 15 -26.80 -12.37 21.27
CA PRO A 15 -26.91 -13.56 22.10
C PRO A 15 -26.65 -14.83 21.29
N TRP A 16 -25.87 -15.75 21.86
CA TRP A 16 -25.70 -17.11 21.33
C TRP A 16 -26.31 -18.13 22.29
N ASN A 17 -27.06 -19.08 21.74
CA ASN A 17 -27.19 -20.43 22.29
C ASN A 17 -27.22 -21.40 21.10
N LEU A 18 -26.12 -22.15 20.91
CA LEU A 18 -25.99 -23.23 19.94
C LEU A 18 -25.49 -24.47 20.67
N SER A 19 -26.31 -25.52 20.63
CA SER A 19 -25.96 -26.88 21.03
C SER A 19 -25.07 -27.52 19.95
N LEU A 20 -23.88 -27.97 20.37
CA LEU A 20 -22.88 -28.65 19.55
C LEU A 20 -23.32 -30.06 19.13
N GLY A 21 -23.03 -30.41 17.88
CA GLY A 21 -23.01 -31.77 17.36
C GLY A 21 -21.78 -31.97 16.48
N SER A 22 -20.87 -32.82 16.95
CA SER A 22 -19.59 -33.22 16.38
C SER A 22 -19.72 -34.09 15.12
N GLU A 23 -18.75 -34.00 14.20
CA GLU A 23 -17.81 -35.11 13.90
C GLU A 23 -16.87 -34.81 12.72
N LEU A 24 -15.61 -35.25 12.88
CA LEU A 24 -14.49 -35.10 11.97
C LEU A 24 -14.47 -36.23 10.92
N SER A 25 -13.99 -35.94 9.71
CA SER A 25 -13.12 -36.87 8.97
C SER A 25 -12.16 -36.15 8.00
N LYS A 26 -10.90 -36.59 7.98
CA LYS A 26 -9.79 -36.11 7.11
C LYS A 26 -9.73 -36.92 5.81
N PRO A 27 -9.19 -36.37 4.70
CA PRO A 27 -8.65 -37.18 3.61
C PRO A 27 -7.12 -37.03 3.43
N PRO A 28 -6.47 -37.97 2.69
CA PRO A 28 -5.03 -38.21 2.75
C PRO A 28 -4.20 -37.48 1.68
N SER A 29 -2.90 -37.46 1.95
CA SER A 29 -1.77 -36.90 1.22
C SER A 29 -1.45 -37.56 -0.14
N LYS A 30 -0.99 -36.76 -1.11
CA LYS A 30 -0.13 -37.23 -2.21
C LYS A 30 1.07 -36.31 -2.43
N VAL A 31 2.20 -36.99 -2.59
CA VAL A 31 3.59 -36.54 -2.70
C VAL A 31 3.89 -36.01 -4.10
N LEU A 32 4.64 -34.91 -4.21
CA LEU A 32 5.26 -34.45 -5.47
C LEU A 32 6.78 -34.40 -5.31
N LYS A 33 7.48 -35.04 -6.26
CA LYS A 33 8.94 -35.17 -6.33
C LYS A 33 9.58 -33.88 -6.86
N HIS A 34 10.66 -33.46 -6.19
CA HIS A 34 11.57 -32.40 -6.63
C HIS A 34 12.47 -32.87 -7.78
N VAL A 35 12.76 -31.95 -8.71
CA VAL A 35 13.86 -32.08 -9.69
C VAL A 35 14.76 -30.85 -9.51
N GLU A 36 15.96 -31.08 -9.00
CA GLU A 36 17.04 -30.09 -8.92
C GLU A 36 17.83 -30.05 -10.24
N LYS A 37 18.20 -28.86 -10.71
CA LYS A 37 19.26 -28.67 -11.70
C LYS A 37 20.25 -27.65 -11.15
N GLY A 38 21.43 -28.12 -10.77
CA GLY A 38 22.57 -27.31 -10.40
C GLY A 38 23.21 -26.63 -11.61
N VAL A 39 23.67 -25.40 -11.42
CA VAL A 39 24.49 -24.65 -12.37
C VAL A 39 25.85 -24.43 -11.72
N THR A 40 26.91 -24.94 -12.34
CA THR A 40 28.30 -24.79 -11.90
C THR A 40 28.89 -23.49 -12.44
N CYS A 41 29.65 -22.81 -11.57
CA CYS A 41 30.37 -21.57 -11.82
C CYS A 41 31.77 -21.91 -12.36
N SER A 42 32.21 -21.26 -13.44
CA SER A 42 33.58 -21.37 -13.95
C SER A 42 34.21 -19.98 -14.06
N LEU A 43 35.25 -19.77 -13.25
CA LEU A 43 36.16 -18.64 -13.27
C LEU A 43 37.15 -18.81 -14.42
N LYS A 44 37.28 -17.79 -15.28
CA LYS A 44 38.47 -17.63 -16.14
C LYS A 44 38.98 -16.19 -16.11
N SER A 45 40.31 -16.13 -16.18
CA SER A 45 41.26 -15.11 -15.77
C SER A 45 41.34 -13.86 -16.64
N LYS A 46 41.75 -12.76 -15.99
CA LYS A 46 42.30 -11.53 -16.59
C LYS A 46 43.40 -11.82 -17.62
N LYS A 47 43.36 -11.10 -18.75
CA LYS A 47 44.55 -10.58 -19.44
C LYS A 47 44.29 -9.14 -19.85
N THR A 48 45.20 -8.28 -19.40
CA THR A 48 45.42 -6.90 -19.82
C THR A 48 46.11 -6.87 -21.18
N SER A 49 45.63 -6.03 -22.08
CA SER A 49 46.39 -5.52 -23.22
C SER A 49 46.01 -4.06 -23.44
N VAL A 50 47.06 -3.24 -23.42
CA VAL A 50 47.10 -1.83 -23.82
C VAL A 50 46.88 -1.76 -25.33
N GLU A 51 46.12 -0.78 -25.83
CA GLU A 51 46.32 -0.16 -27.16
C GLU A 51 45.41 1.09 -27.35
N ASP A 52 46.11 2.20 -27.60
CA ASP A 52 45.84 3.28 -28.56
C ASP A 52 44.62 4.21 -28.46
N GLU A 53 44.93 5.46 -28.11
CA GLU A 53 44.13 6.65 -28.41
C GLU A 53 44.13 6.96 -29.92
N LYS A 54 42.93 7.16 -30.50
CA LYS A 54 42.72 8.01 -31.69
C LYS A 54 41.43 8.84 -31.57
N PRO A 55 41.37 10.01 -32.22
CA PRO A 55 40.59 11.15 -31.76
C PRO A 55 39.16 11.23 -32.33
N GLY A 56 38.27 11.85 -31.56
CA GLY A 56 37.20 12.71 -32.06
C GLY A 56 35.99 12.08 -32.75
N VAL A 57 34.95 11.76 -31.97
CA VAL A 57 33.57 12.01 -32.39
C VAL A 57 32.85 12.69 -31.24
N GLY A 58 32.65 14.01 -31.37
CA GLY A 58 31.81 14.76 -30.47
C GLY A 58 30.38 14.23 -30.55
N SER A 59 30.01 13.38 -29.60
CA SER A 59 28.62 13.03 -29.34
C SER A 59 27.93 14.28 -28.83
N THR A 60 27.34 15.05 -29.76
CA THR A 60 26.32 16.04 -29.43
C THR A 60 25.18 15.31 -28.74
N THR A 61 25.21 15.31 -27.42
CA THR A 61 24.10 14.89 -26.58
C THR A 61 22.94 15.84 -26.88
N LYS A 62 22.05 15.42 -27.79
CA LYS A 62 20.74 16.07 -27.98
C LYS A 62 20.11 16.17 -26.59
N LYS A 63 20.05 17.38 -26.02
CA LYS A 63 19.29 17.64 -24.80
C LYS A 63 17.86 17.20 -25.10
N LYS A 64 17.44 16.04 -24.58
CA LYS A 64 16.05 15.60 -24.66
C LYS A 64 15.21 16.66 -23.95
N THR A 65 14.43 17.42 -24.70
CA THR A 65 13.46 18.35 -24.13
C THR A 65 12.39 17.50 -23.43
N HIS A 66 12.48 17.42 -22.10
CA HIS A 66 11.50 16.67 -21.32
C HIS A 66 10.12 17.33 -21.42
N ILE A 67 9.09 16.56 -21.75
CA ILE A 67 7.70 17.04 -21.73
C ILE A 67 7.27 17.12 -20.25
N ILE A 68 7.19 18.34 -19.71
CA ILE A 68 6.74 18.59 -18.33
C ILE A 68 5.24 18.91 -18.35
N ASN A 69 4.44 18.06 -17.71
CA ASN A 69 3.02 18.28 -17.51
C ASN A 69 2.76 18.79 -16.09
N LEU A 70 2.47 20.09 -15.98
CA LEU A 70 2.18 20.76 -14.70
C LEU A 70 0.74 20.58 -14.21
N LYS A 71 -0.15 20.04 -15.05
CA LYS A 71 -1.57 19.83 -14.71
C LYS A 71 -1.82 18.53 -13.94
N VAL A 72 -0.85 17.61 -13.95
CA VAL A 72 -0.93 16.31 -13.28
C VAL A 72 -0.19 16.38 -11.95
N SER A 73 -0.85 15.97 -10.86
CA SER A 73 -0.20 15.86 -9.55
C SER A 73 0.98 14.89 -9.57
N PRO A 74 2.16 15.30 -9.06
CA PRO A 74 3.37 14.49 -9.16
C PRO A 74 3.28 13.22 -8.29
N HIS A 75 2.70 13.30 -7.10
CA HIS A 75 2.53 12.15 -6.23
C HIS A 75 1.63 11.07 -6.86
N ARG A 76 0.50 11.43 -7.49
CA ARG A 76 -0.39 10.44 -8.13
C ARG A 76 0.26 9.74 -9.32
N ALA A 77 0.98 10.50 -10.17
CA ALA A 77 1.71 9.93 -11.30
C ALA A 77 2.77 8.92 -10.81
N VAL A 78 3.54 9.28 -9.78
CA VAL A 78 4.54 8.41 -9.18
C VAL A 78 3.89 7.19 -8.51
N SER A 79 2.83 7.39 -7.73
CA SER A 79 2.11 6.30 -7.06
C SER A 79 1.55 5.30 -8.07
N ALA A 80 0.96 5.75 -9.17
CA ALA A 80 0.38 4.87 -10.19
C ALA A 80 1.47 4.00 -10.84
N VAL A 81 2.61 4.60 -11.19
CA VAL A 81 3.75 3.88 -11.77
C VAL A 81 4.41 2.94 -10.76
N ARG A 82 4.50 3.33 -9.49
CA ARG A 82 5.05 2.48 -8.44
C ARG A 82 4.15 1.27 -8.18
N LEU A 83 2.83 1.45 -8.10
CA LEU A 83 1.87 0.35 -7.99
C LEU A 83 1.96 -0.61 -9.17
N MET A 84 2.08 -0.10 -10.41
CA MET A 84 2.33 -0.91 -11.60
C MET A 84 3.61 -1.75 -11.47
N ARG A 85 4.70 -1.16 -11.00
CA ARG A 85 5.98 -1.87 -10.80
C ARG A 85 5.90 -2.91 -9.68
N ILE A 86 5.09 -2.69 -8.66
CA ILE A 86 4.88 -3.66 -7.59
C ILE A 86 4.07 -4.85 -8.11
N GLU A 87 3.01 -4.58 -8.88
CA GLU A 87 2.12 -5.62 -9.41
C GLU A 87 2.78 -6.48 -10.50
N PHE A 88 3.51 -5.86 -11.43
CA PHE A 88 4.08 -6.56 -12.59
C PHE A 88 5.59 -6.75 -12.54
N GLY A 89 6.31 -5.91 -11.79
CA GLY A 89 7.77 -5.90 -11.73
C GLY A 89 8.36 -6.49 -10.45
N GLY A 90 7.52 -6.94 -9.51
CA GLY A 90 7.98 -7.47 -8.21
C GLY A 90 8.70 -6.44 -7.34
N ALA A 91 8.50 -5.14 -7.59
CA ALA A 91 9.04 -4.09 -6.74
C ALA A 91 8.41 -4.11 -5.35
N PHE A 92 9.11 -3.56 -4.35
CA PHE A 92 8.61 -3.42 -3.00
C PHE A 92 7.95 -2.05 -2.75
N ALA A 93 7.01 -2.01 -1.81
CA ALA A 93 6.36 -0.80 -1.33
C ALA A 93 7.24 -0.05 -0.31
N ASP A 94 8.48 0.25 -0.68
CA ASP A 94 9.46 0.83 0.24
C ASP A 94 9.21 2.32 0.51
N LEU A 95 9.84 2.83 1.57
CA LEU A 95 9.91 4.28 1.83
C LEU A 95 10.67 5.00 0.71
N LEU A 96 10.20 6.20 0.39
CA LEU A 96 10.91 7.11 -0.50
C LEU A 96 11.81 8.05 0.28
N ASN A 97 12.99 8.33 -0.27
CA ASN A 97 14.03 9.13 0.37
C ASN A 97 14.43 10.29 -0.56
N LYS A 98 15.13 11.31 -0.05
CA LYS A 98 15.65 12.41 -0.90
C LYS A 98 16.77 11.96 -1.85
N LYS A 99 17.58 10.99 -1.45
CA LYS A 99 18.80 10.55 -2.16
C LYS A 99 18.84 9.03 -2.30
N GLY A 100 19.55 8.55 -3.32
CA GLY A 100 19.75 7.12 -3.58
C GLY A 100 18.70 6.49 -4.51
N LYS A 101 18.62 5.16 -4.50
CA LYS A 101 17.77 4.40 -5.44
C LYS A 101 16.28 4.75 -5.34
N GLY A 102 15.78 5.09 -4.15
CA GLY A 102 14.42 5.58 -3.91
C GLY A 102 14.28 7.12 -3.92
N SER A 103 15.13 7.84 -4.65
CA SER A 103 15.02 9.30 -4.77
C SER A 103 13.87 9.74 -5.67
N GLY A 104 13.24 10.88 -5.35
CA GLY A 104 12.18 11.44 -6.19
C GLY A 104 12.59 11.68 -7.65
N ALA A 105 13.87 11.97 -7.91
CA ALA A 105 14.42 12.08 -9.26
C ALA A 105 14.41 10.74 -10.02
N ASN A 106 14.75 9.64 -9.35
CA ASN A 106 14.68 8.31 -9.94
C ASN A 106 13.23 7.90 -10.21
N GLU A 107 12.34 8.16 -9.27
CA GLU A 107 10.90 7.91 -9.43
C GLU A 107 10.34 8.65 -10.64
N MET A 108 10.71 9.92 -10.83
CA MET A 108 10.31 10.68 -12.02
C MET A 108 10.87 10.11 -13.32
N GLY A 109 12.03 9.45 -13.29
CA GLY A 109 12.56 8.73 -14.45
C GLY A 109 11.75 7.48 -14.81
N TYR A 110 11.15 6.80 -13.82
CA TYR A 110 10.17 5.73 -14.10
C TYR A 110 8.88 6.29 -14.67
N VAL A 111 8.38 7.42 -14.14
CA VAL A 111 7.19 8.10 -14.67
C VAL A 111 7.38 8.46 -16.14
N GLU A 112 8.50 9.07 -16.50
CA GLU A 112 8.79 9.41 -17.89
C GLU A 112 8.79 8.19 -18.82
N ARG A 113 9.43 7.10 -18.39
CA ARG A 113 9.49 5.86 -19.19
C ARG A 113 8.15 5.16 -19.33
N THR A 114 7.31 5.21 -18.30
CA THR A 114 6.04 4.47 -18.27
C THR A 114 4.88 5.28 -18.84
N LEU A 115 4.82 6.59 -18.55
CA LEU A 115 3.70 7.46 -18.94
C LEU A 115 4.03 8.37 -20.12
N GLY A 116 5.31 8.49 -20.51
CA GLY A 116 5.73 9.35 -21.63
C GLY A 116 5.85 10.84 -21.29
N PHE A 117 5.68 11.23 -20.03
CA PHE A 117 5.83 12.61 -19.57
C PHE A 117 6.43 12.69 -18.16
N ARG A 118 6.90 13.88 -17.76
CA ARG A 118 7.32 14.19 -16.40
C ARG A 118 6.36 15.20 -15.76
N THR A 119 6.33 15.24 -14.45
CA THR A 119 5.66 16.31 -13.69
C THR A 119 6.71 17.18 -12.99
N ARG A 120 6.30 18.11 -12.11
CA ARG A 120 7.24 18.78 -11.21
C ARG A 120 7.95 17.76 -10.31
N ASN A 121 9.13 18.12 -9.81
CA ASN A 121 9.82 17.26 -8.84
C ASN A 121 8.99 17.09 -7.56
N LEU A 122 9.09 15.92 -6.95
CA LEU A 122 8.48 15.65 -5.65
C LEU A 122 9.18 16.48 -4.57
N ASP A 123 8.39 17.18 -3.76
CA ASP A 123 8.83 17.73 -2.48
C ASP A 123 8.65 16.72 -1.34
N ASP A 124 9.04 17.09 -0.11
CA ASP A 124 8.99 16.19 1.05
C ASP A 124 7.57 15.75 1.41
N ARG A 125 6.59 16.64 1.18
CA ARG A 125 5.19 16.31 1.41
C ARG A 125 4.70 15.33 0.35
N ASP A 126 5.08 15.52 -0.91
CA ASP A 126 4.76 14.58 -1.97
C ASP A 126 5.39 13.20 -1.70
N LEU A 127 6.66 13.14 -1.26
CA LEU A 127 7.35 11.87 -0.97
C LEU A 127 6.62 11.07 0.12
N ARG A 128 6.25 11.72 1.22
CA ARG A 128 5.42 11.13 2.29
C ARG A 128 4.09 10.63 1.75
N LEU A 129 3.42 11.46 0.95
CA LEU A 129 2.10 11.12 0.43
C LEU A 129 2.17 9.94 -0.55
N VAL A 130 3.20 9.84 -1.38
CA VAL A 130 3.42 8.67 -2.23
C VAL A 130 3.60 7.41 -1.40
N THR A 131 4.40 7.46 -0.34
CA THR A 131 4.60 6.33 0.57
C THR A 131 3.28 5.87 1.18
N ASP A 132 2.47 6.80 1.69
CA ASP A 132 1.16 6.49 2.28
C ASP A 132 0.19 5.92 1.23
N VAL A 133 0.00 6.61 0.09
CA VAL A 133 -0.90 6.17 -0.98
C VAL A 133 -0.51 4.79 -1.51
N VAL A 134 0.77 4.52 -1.75
CA VAL A 134 1.21 3.22 -2.29
C VAL A 134 1.07 2.12 -1.24
N GLY A 135 1.56 2.35 -0.02
CA GLY A 135 1.45 1.39 1.07
C GLY A 135 0.00 1.07 1.41
N GLY A 136 -0.82 2.11 1.47
CA GLY A 136 -2.25 2.05 1.76
C GLY A 136 -3.09 1.40 0.67
N ALA A 137 -2.85 1.73 -0.60
CA ALA A 137 -3.52 1.07 -1.72
C ALA A 137 -3.21 -0.43 -1.77
N ILE A 138 -1.99 -0.85 -1.41
CA ILE A 138 -1.61 -2.26 -1.30
C ILE A 138 -2.27 -2.92 -0.08
N ARG A 139 -2.18 -2.27 1.09
CA ARG A 139 -2.79 -2.73 2.35
C ARG A 139 -4.28 -2.99 2.18
N TRP A 140 -4.99 -2.05 1.55
CA TRP A 140 -6.43 -2.12 1.34
C TRP A 140 -6.85 -2.70 -0.02
N ARG A 141 -5.92 -3.22 -0.84
CA ARG A 141 -6.18 -3.63 -2.23
C ARG A 141 -7.43 -4.48 -2.40
N ARG A 142 -7.62 -5.48 -1.55
CA ARG A 142 -8.76 -6.41 -1.68
C ARG A 142 -10.10 -5.72 -1.40
N TYR A 143 -10.13 -4.83 -0.42
CA TYR A 143 -11.30 -4.00 -0.13
C TYR A 143 -11.59 -3.03 -1.27
N LEU A 144 -10.56 -2.32 -1.75
CA LEU A 144 -10.68 -1.37 -2.86
C LEU A 144 -11.16 -2.06 -4.15
N ASP A 145 -10.57 -3.21 -4.50
CA ASP A 145 -10.95 -4.00 -5.68
C ASP A 145 -12.40 -4.48 -5.59
N HIS A 146 -12.86 -4.90 -4.40
CA HIS A 146 -14.27 -5.28 -4.21
C HIS A 146 -15.22 -4.11 -4.51
N LEU A 147 -14.89 -2.91 -4.03
CA LEU A 147 -15.70 -1.73 -4.32
C LEU A 147 -15.63 -1.35 -5.80
N ILE A 148 -14.45 -1.34 -6.42
CA ILE A 148 -14.30 -1.03 -7.85
C ILE A 148 -15.15 -1.99 -8.68
N VAL A 149 -15.05 -3.30 -8.44
CA VAL A 149 -15.89 -4.32 -9.12
C VAL A 149 -17.37 -4.04 -8.94
N SER A 150 -17.80 -3.70 -7.72
CA SER A 150 -19.21 -3.43 -7.39
C SER A 150 -19.76 -2.15 -8.04
N LEU A 151 -18.89 -1.23 -8.43
CA LEU A 151 -19.26 0.04 -9.08
C LEU A 151 -19.14 -0.02 -10.60
N CYS A 152 -18.49 -1.05 -11.15
CA CYS A 152 -18.51 -1.38 -12.57
C CYS A 152 -19.84 -2.03 -12.98
N ASP A 153 -20.17 -1.97 -14.27
CA ASP A 153 -21.40 -2.57 -14.80
C ASP A 153 -21.41 -4.11 -14.67
N ASN A 154 -20.23 -4.73 -14.79
CA ASN A 154 -20.05 -6.17 -14.64
C ASN A 154 -18.59 -6.51 -14.30
N GLU A 155 -18.37 -7.77 -13.89
CA GLU A 155 -17.03 -8.26 -13.52
C GLU A 155 -16.07 -8.34 -14.73
N SER A 156 -16.58 -8.54 -15.95
CA SER A 156 -15.77 -8.56 -17.16
C SER A 156 -15.09 -7.23 -17.43
N THR A 157 -15.79 -6.11 -17.20
CA THR A 157 -15.24 -4.75 -17.28
C THR A 157 -14.06 -4.56 -16.34
N PHE A 158 -14.13 -5.11 -15.12
CA PHE A 158 -13.01 -5.06 -14.19
C PHE A 158 -11.82 -5.89 -14.68
N ARG A 159 -12.07 -7.14 -15.11
CA ARG A 159 -11.01 -8.05 -15.56
C ARG A 159 -10.31 -7.60 -16.84
N SER A 160 -11.00 -6.86 -17.70
CA SER A 160 -10.46 -6.32 -18.96
C SER A 160 -9.87 -4.91 -18.81
N MET A 161 -9.91 -4.34 -17.60
CA MET A 161 -9.44 -2.98 -17.36
C MET A 161 -7.93 -2.87 -17.59
N GLU A 162 -7.50 -1.78 -18.23
CA GLU A 162 -6.08 -1.47 -18.36
C GLU A 162 -5.42 -1.41 -16.97
N PRO A 163 -4.27 -2.08 -16.75
CA PRO A 163 -3.69 -2.16 -15.42
C PRO A 163 -3.36 -0.80 -14.78
N LEU A 164 -2.94 0.17 -15.59
CA LEU A 164 -2.67 1.53 -15.12
C LEU A 164 -3.97 2.26 -14.73
N LEU A 165 -5.06 2.06 -15.46
CA LEU A 165 -6.39 2.58 -15.11
C LEU A 165 -6.86 2.04 -13.76
N LEU A 166 -6.63 0.74 -13.50
CA LEU A 166 -6.95 0.12 -12.23
C LEU A 166 -6.13 0.73 -11.07
N GLN A 167 -4.84 1.05 -11.29
CA GLN A 167 -4.06 1.73 -10.25
C GLN A 167 -4.56 3.14 -9.97
N ILE A 168 -4.94 3.90 -11.00
CA ILE A 168 -5.53 5.25 -10.83
C ILE A 168 -6.82 5.17 -10.01
N LEU A 169 -7.69 4.19 -10.29
CA LEU A 169 -8.90 3.97 -9.49
C LEU A 169 -8.57 3.56 -8.05
N ARG A 170 -7.64 2.62 -7.83
CA ARG A 170 -7.20 2.23 -6.47
C ARG A 170 -6.68 3.42 -5.67
N ILE A 171 -5.88 4.30 -6.30
CA ILE A 171 -5.42 5.55 -5.69
C ILE A 171 -6.61 6.43 -5.31
N GLY A 172 -7.51 6.72 -6.25
CA GLY A 172 -8.67 7.58 -5.99
C GLY A 172 -9.60 7.02 -4.88
N PHE A 173 -9.85 5.72 -4.87
CA PHE A 173 -10.65 5.08 -3.81
C PHE A 173 -9.94 5.16 -2.45
N TYR A 174 -8.63 4.92 -2.40
CA TYR A 174 -7.85 5.03 -1.15
C TYR A 174 -7.87 6.46 -0.61
N GLU A 175 -7.61 7.45 -1.47
CA GLU A 175 -7.62 8.87 -1.08
C GLU A 175 -8.98 9.31 -0.52
N ILE A 176 -10.09 8.90 -1.15
CA ILE A 176 -11.45 9.24 -0.70
C ILE A 176 -11.83 8.49 0.59
N LEU A 177 -11.52 7.21 0.70
CA LEU A 177 -12.06 6.35 1.77
C LEU A 177 -11.16 6.26 3.00
N LYS A 178 -9.84 6.40 2.85
CA LYS A 178 -8.86 6.14 3.91
C LYS A 178 -8.06 7.37 4.30
N LEU A 179 -7.76 8.27 3.36
CA LEU A 179 -7.09 9.54 3.65
C LEU A 179 -8.05 10.72 3.85
N ASP A 180 -9.35 10.49 3.64
CA ASP A 180 -10.41 11.49 3.73
C ASP A 180 -10.10 12.79 2.95
N MET A 181 -9.43 12.66 1.81
CA MET A 181 -9.12 13.80 0.96
C MET A 181 -10.38 14.41 0.35
N PRO A 182 -10.41 15.73 0.08
CA PRO A 182 -11.55 16.40 -0.53
C PRO A 182 -11.98 15.70 -1.83
N PRO A 183 -13.20 15.13 -1.90
CA PRO A 183 -13.58 14.27 -3.02
C PRO A 183 -13.49 14.95 -4.39
N TYR A 184 -13.88 16.22 -4.49
CA TYR A 184 -13.80 16.98 -5.74
C TYR A 184 -12.36 17.06 -6.28
N ALA A 185 -11.37 17.24 -5.39
CA ALA A 185 -9.97 17.35 -5.76
C ALA A 185 -9.42 15.99 -6.21
N VAL A 186 -9.78 14.92 -5.49
CA VAL A 186 -9.39 13.55 -5.85
C VAL A 186 -9.94 13.16 -7.21
N VAL A 187 -11.24 13.41 -7.46
CA VAL A 187 -11.87 13.09 -8.74
C VAL A 187 -11.19 13.85 -9.88
N ASP A 188 -11.08 15.17 -9.78
CA ASP A 188 -10.52 15.98 -10.87
C ASP A 188 -9.05 15.62 -11.18
N GLU A 189 -8.22 15.44 -10.16
CA GLU A 189 -6.81 15.08 -10.34
C GLU A 189 -6.62 13.68 -10.94
N ASN A 190 -7.38 12.67 -10.50
CA ASN A 190 -7.31 11.33 -11.08
C ASN A 190 -7.86 11.31 -12.52
N VAL A 191 -8.88 12.10 -12.83
CA VAL A 191 -9.40 12.28 -14.19
C VAL A 191 -8.36 12.93 -15.10
N ARG A 192 -7.67 13.97 -14.63
CA ARG A 192 -6.57 14.61 -15.38
C ARG A 192 -5.44 13.63 -15.66
N LEU A 193 -5.00 12.86 -14.64
CA LEU A 193 -3.98 11.83 -14.82
C LEU A 193 -4.40 10.80 -15.87
N ALA A 194 -5.63 10.27 -15.79
CA ALA A 194 -6.14 9.30 -16.76
C ALA A 194 -6.25 9.87 -18.18
N LYS A 195 -6.68 11.13 -18.35
CA LYS A 195 -6.77 11.77 -19.68
C LYS A 195 -5.42 11.90 -20.37
N VAL A 196 -4.35 12.10 -19.61
CA VAL A 196 -2.99 12.30 -20.15
C VAL A 196 -2.28 10.96 -20.34
N ALA A 197 -2.49 10.02 -19.42
CA ALA A 197 -1.71 8.78 -19.36
C ALA A 197 -2.33 7.58 -20.10
N LEU A 198 -3.62 7.65 -20.47
CA LEU A 198 -4.37 6.52 -21.02
C LEU A 198 -5.13 6.89 -22.30
N ARG A 199 -5.79 5.89 -22.89
CA ARG A 199 -6.64 6.03 -24.07
C ARG A 199 -7.74 7.10 -23.91
N PRO A 200 -8.23 7.70 -25.02
CA PRO A 200 -9.42 8.54 -25.01
C PRO A 200 -10.59 7.85 -24.30
N GLY A 201 -11.33 8.60 -23.47
CA GLY A 201 -12.46 8.08 -22.69
C GLY A 201 -12.09 7.51 -21.31
N ALA A 202 -10.83 7.14 -21.04
CA ALA A 202 -10.41 6.64 -19.73
C ALA A 202 -10.72 7.63 -18.59
N GLY A 203 -10.50 8.92 -18.81
CA GLY A 203 -10.87 9.97 -17.86
C GLY A 203 -12.37 10.04 -17.54
N ASN A 204 -13.24 9.74 -18.52
CA ASN A 204 -14.68 9.73 -18.29
C ASN A 204 -15.09 8.54 -17.42
N MET A 205 -14.46 7.38 -17.62
CA MET A 205 -14.66 6.20 -16.79
C MET A 205 -14.22 6.46 -15.33
N VAL A 206 -13.03 7.03 -15.13
CA VAL A 206 -12.56 7.43 -13.79
C VAL A 206 -13.54 8.39 -13.12
N ASN A 207 -14.00 9.41 -13.86
CA ASN A 207 -14.95 10.39 -13.35
C ASN A 207 -16.27 9.73 -12.92
N GLY A 208 -16.84 8.87 -13.76
CA GLY A 208 -18.09 8.18 -13.48
C GLY A 208 -18.01 7.29 -12.24
N ILE A 209 -16.96 6.46 -12.16
CA ILE A 209 -16.77 5.52 -11.04
C ILE A 209 -16.50 6.27 -9.74
N LEU A 210 -15.59 7.24 -9.72
CA LEU A 210 -15.28 7.97 -8.49
C LEU A 210 -16.44 8.85 -8.02
N ARG A 211 -17.20 9.49 -8.91
CA ARG A 211 -18.41 10.23 -8.50
C ARG A 211 -19.46 9.30 -7.89
N ARG A 212 -19.64 8.11 -8.46
CA ARG A 212 -20.53 7.09 -7.88
C ARG A 212 -20.05 6.66 -6.49
N LEU A 213 -18.73 6.49 -6.30
CA LEU A 213 -18.16 6.19 -4.99
C LEU A 213 -18.49 7.28 -3.96
N VAL A 214 -18.30 8.54 -4.32
CA VAL A 214 -18.59 9.68 -3.43
C VAL A 214 -20.05 9.69 -2.99
N LEU A 215 -20.98 9.53 -3.93
CA LEU A 215 -22.41 9.46 -3.61
C LEU A 215 -22.77 8.29 -2.67
N LEU A 216 -22.11 7.13 -2.83
CA LEU A 216 -22.34 5.98 -1.96
C LEU A 216 -21.71 6.17 -0.57
N LYS A 217 -20.55 6.85 -0.48
CA LYS A 217 -19.92 7.22 0.79
C LYS A 217 -20.81 8.20 1.57
N GLU A 218 -21.34 9.22 0.91
CA GLU A 218 -22.23 10.22 1.53
C GLU A 218 -23.53 9.62 2.09
N LYS A 219 -24.03 8.55 1.46
CA LYS A 219 -25.24 7.83 1.89
C LYS A 219 -24.98 6.69 2.87
N ASP A 220 -23.73 6.49 3.28
CA ASP A 220 -23.27 5.34 4.07
C ASP A 220 -23.76 3.99 3.50
N SER A 221 -23.74 3.89 2.16
CA SER A 221 -24.33 2.78 1.42
C SER A 221 -23.29 2.07 0.55
N LEU A 222 -22.04 2.03 1.00
CA LEU A 222 -20.97 1.33 0.29
C LEU A 222 -21.29 -0.17 0.19
N PRO A 223 -21.13 -0.80 -0.99
CA PRO A 223 -21.38 -2.22 -1.13
C PRO A 223 -20.34 -3.00 -0.31
N LEU A 224 -20.82 -3.66 0.74
CA LEU A 224 -20.00 -4.52 1.61
C LEU A 224 -20.48 -5.98 1.49
N PRO A 225 -19.57 -6.95 1.54
CA PRO A 225 -19.96 -8.35 1.56
C PRO A 225 -20.63 -8.67 2.90
N LYS A 226 -21.76 -9.38 2.85
CA LYS A 226 -22.45 -9.84 4.07
C LYS A 226 -21.64 -10.93 4.78
N VAL A 227 -21.49 -10.79 6.10
CA VAL A 227 -20.80 -11.79 6.95
C VAL A 227 -21.82 -12.84 7.41
N GLU A 228 -22.29 -13.64 6.46
CA GLU A 228 -23.37 -14.61 6.68
C GLU A 228 -23.01 -16.00 6.14
N GLY A 229 -23.81 -17.00 6.52
CA GLY A 229 -23.68 -18.39 6.09
C GLY A 229 -22.55 -19.15 6.79
N ASN A 230 -21.99 -20.17 6.13
CA ASN A 230 -20.96 -21.02 6.73
C ASN A 230 -19.62 -20.29 6.98
N ASP A 231 -18.76 -20.89 7.81
CA ASP A 231 -17.46 -20.33 8.21
C ASP A 231 -16.59 -19.89 7.03
N ARG A 232 -16.64 -20.63 5.91
CA ARG A 232 -15.86 -20.30 4.72
C ARG A 232 -16.37 -19.02 4.03
N MET A 233 -17.68 -18.82 4.00
CA MET A 233 -18.31 -17.62 3.45
C MET A 233 -18.07 -16.42 4.36
N GLN A 234 -18.27 -16.57 5.68
CA GLN A 234 -17.96 -15.53 6.66
C GLN A 234 -16.48 -15.10 6.59
N ALA A 235 -15.56 -16.05 6.55
CA ALA A 235 -14.12 -15.74 6.43
C ALA A 235 -13.77 -15.04 5.11
N ARG A 236 -14.47 -15.34 4.01
CA ARG A 236 -14.30 -14.62 2.73
C ARG A 236 -14.80 -13.18 2.82
N ALA A 237 -15.94 -12.95 3.46
CA ALA A 237 -16.49 -11.61 3.67
C ALA A 237 -15.53 -10.77 4.54
N LEU A 238 -15.11 -11.31 5.69
CA LEU A 238 -14.15 -10.67 6.59
C LEU A 238 -12.80 -10.39 5.91
N ALA A 239 -12.29 -11.35 5.14
CA ALA A 239 -11.07 -11.17 4.35
C ALA A 239 -11.19 -9.96 3.41
N THR A 240 -12.33 -9.77 2.74
CA THR A 240 -12.56 -8.62 1.87
C THR A 240 -12.71 -7.32 2.67
N ILE A 241 -13.52 -7.30 3.73
CA ILE A 241 -13.77 -6.10 4.56
C ILE A 241 -12.46 -5.56 5.14
N TYR A 242 -11.64 -6.43 5.71
CA TYR A 242 -10.38 -6.04 6.35
C TYR A 242 -9.16 -6.20 5.43
N SER A 243 -9.35 -6.50 4.14
CA SER A 243 -8.27 -6.63 3.15
C SER A 243 -7.14 -7.61 3.51
N HIS A 244 -7.49 -8.81 3.98
CA HIS A 244 -6.54 -9.89 4.28
C HIS A 244 -6.73 -11.10 3.35
N PRO A 245 -5.71 -11.98 3.19
CA PRO A 245 -5.89 -13.24 2.47
C PRO A 245 -6.88 -14.17 3.19
N VAL A 246 -7.80 -14.79 2.45
CA VAL A 246 -8.84 -15.68 3.01
C VAL A 246 -8.25 -16.80 3.86
N TRP A 247 -7.12 -17.38 3.42
CA TRP A 247 -6.48 -18.47 4.17
C TRP A 247 -5.97 -18.02 5.54
N MET A 248 -5.53 -16.76 5.65
CA MET A 248 -5.00 -16.17 6.87
C MET A 248 -6.12 -15.83 7.83
N VAL A 249 -7.21 -15.24 7.34
CA VAL A 249 -8.42 -14.99 8.13
C VAL A 249 -9.01 -16.29 8.68
N ARG A 250 -9.14 -17.33 7.85
CA ARG A 250 -9.58 -18.66 8.30
C ARG A 250 -8.67 -19.24 9.37
N ARG A 251 -7.36 -19.03 9.23
CA ARG A 251 -6.37 -19.49 10.21
C ARG A 251 -6.58 -18.76 11.54
N TRP A 252 -6.67 -17.43 11.55
CA TRP A 252 -6.86 -16.66 12.78
C TRP A 252 -8.18 -17.00 13.48
N ILE A 253 -9.31 -17.03 12.75
CA ILE A 253 -10.61 -17.41 13.33
C ILE A 253 -10.52 -18.77 14.03
N LYS A 254 -9.83 -19.74 13.40
CA LYS A 254 -9.65 -21.08 13.97
C LYS A 254 -8.81 -21.09 15.26
N TYR A 255 -7.77 -20.25 15.37
CA TYR A 255 -6.81 -20.31 16.47
C TYR A 255 -7.13 -19.39 17.64
N ILE A 256 -7.67 -18.20 17.35
CA ILE A 256 -7.87 -17.16 18.37
C ILE A 256 -9.33 -16.73 18.53
N GLY A 257 -10.27 -17.25 17.73
CA GLY A 257 -11.65 -16.81 17.74
C GLY A 257 -11.94 -15.73 16.68
N LYS A 258 -13.23 -15.50 16.41
CA LYS A 258 -13.66 -14.57 15.35
C LYS A 258 -13.43 -13.12 15.76
N GLU A 259 -13.78 -12.79 17.00
CA GLU A 259 -13.71 -11.47 17.59
C GLU A 259 -12.25 -10.99 17.69
N GLU A 260 -11.36 -11.83 18.19
CA GLU A 260 -9.92 -11.57 18.30
C GLU A 260 -9.27 -11.48 16.91
N ALA A 261 -9.70 -12.33 15.96
CA ALA A 261 -9.23 -12.24 14.58
C ALA A 261 -9.64 -10.91 13.93
N ILE A 262 -10.85 -10.42 14.20
CA ILE A 262 -11.30 -9.10 13.74
C ILE A 262 -10.43 -8.00 14.35
N SER A 263 -10.20 -8.03 15.66
CA SER A 263 -9.32 -7.07 16.35
C SER A 263 -7.91 -7.07 15.78
N LEU A 264 -7.33 -8.25 15.51
CA LEU A 264 -6.01 -8.38 14.86
C LEU A 264 -6.01 -7.79 13.45
N MET A 265 -7.04 -8.06 12.65
CA MET A 265 -7.17 -7.52 11.29
C MET A 265 -7.34 -5.99 11.28
N MET A 266 -8.05 -5.44 12.26
CA MET A 266 -8.18 -3.98 12.43
C MET A 266 -6.83 -3.38 12.82
N TRP A 267 -6.12 -4.00 13.76
CA TRP A 267 -4.79 -3.55 14.20
C TRP A 267 -3.76 -3.61 13.07
N ASN A 268 -3.72 -4.69 12.28
CA ASN A 268 -2.82 -4.78 11.12
C ASN A 268 -3.04 -3.66 10.10
N ASN A 269 -4.25 -3.10 10.06
CA ASN A 269 -4.60 -2.04 9.14
C ASN A 269 -4.42 -0.62 9.70
N SER A 270 -4.18 -0.49 11.00
CA SER A 270 -3.98 0.81 11.64
C SER A 270 -2.69 1.46 11.15
N ASP A 271 -2.52 2.74 11.49
CA ASP A 271 -1.31 3.46 11.14
C ASP A 271 -0.09 2.84 11.83
N PRO A 272 1.04 2.71 11.11
CA PRO A 272 2.24 2.11 11.68
C PRO A 272 2.85 3.06 12.72
N SER A 273 3.17 2.53 13.90
CA SER A 273 4.08 3.18 14.84
C SER A 273 5.52 2.78 14.52
N PHE A 274 6.45 3.72 14.64
CA PHE A 274 7.87 3.44 14.50
C PHE A 274 8.53 3.39 15.87
N SER A 275 9.60 2.62 15.99
CA SER A 275 10.36 2.55 17.24
C SER A 275 11.83 2.84 17.00
N LEU A 276 12.39 3.73 17.80
CA LEU A 276 13.81 4.06 17.83
C LEU A 276 14.46 3.24 18.95
N ARG A 277 15.54 2.54 18.63
CA ARG A 277 16.36 1.82 19.60
C ARG A 277 17.61 2.63 19.93
N ALA A 278 17.87 2.85 21.21
CA ALA A 278 19.12 3.43 21.66
C ALA A 278 20.29 2.51 21.31
N ASN A 279 21.34 3.07 20.70
CA ASN A 279 22.53 2.31 20.37
C ASN A 279 23.51 2.38 21.55
N THR A 280 23.31 1.50 22.52
CA THR A 280 24.12 1.40 23.75
C THR A 280 25.60 1.15 23.46
N ALA A 281 25.93 0.43 22.39
CA ALA A 281 27.30 0.22 21.95
C ALA A 281 28.01 1.51 21.49
N LYS A 282 27.25 2.57 21.19
CA LYS A 282 27.77 3.92 20.89
C LYS A 282 27.58 4.90 22.04
N GLY A 283 27.27 4.41 23.24
CA GLY A 283 27.08 5.23 24.44
C GLY A 283 25.76 6.00 24.48
N PHE A 284 24.75 5.62 23.68
CA PHE A 284 23.41 6.20 23.77
C PHE A 284 22.50 5.35 24.63
N ALA A 285 21.73 5.98 25.51
CA ALA A 285 20.67 5.38 26.30
C ALA A 285 19.28 5.95 25.91
N ARG A 286 18.21 5.29 26.37
CA ARG A 286 16.82 5.75 26.15
C ARG A 286 16.60 7.23 26.54
N PRO A 287 17.11 7.74 27.69
CA PRO A 287 16.95 9.15 28.06
C PRO A 287 17.56 10.13 27.05
N ASP A 288 18.66 9.74 26.38
CA ASP A 288 19.29 10.59 25.35
C ASP A 288 18.39 10.73 24.13
N LEU A 289 17.70 9.65 23.74
CA LEU A 289 16.72 9.67 22.67
C LEU A 289 15.53 10.57 23.03
N VAL A 290 14.97 10.40 24.22
CA VAL A 290 13.86 11.21 24.74
C VAL A 290 14.21 12.70 24.70
N LYS A 291 15.35 13.08 25.29
CA LYS A 291 15.82 14.47 25.30
C LYS A 291 15.97 15.05 23.89
N ARG A 292 16.42 14.24 22.93
CA ARG A 292 16.56 14.65 21.53
C ARG A 292 15.21 14.81 20.83
N LEU A 293 14.25 13.92 21.10
CA LEU A 293 12.89 14.00 20.55
C LEU A 293 12.14 15.21 21.12
N GLU A 294 12.26 15.49 22.41
CA GLU A 294 11.71 16.68 23.06
C GLU A 294 12.25 17.97 22.43
N LYS A 295 13.57 18.04 22.21
CA LYS A 295 14.21 19.18 21.54
C LYS A 295 13.69 19.39 20.12
N LEU A 296 13.38 18.30 19.41
CA LEU A 296 12.82 18.33 18.06
C LEU A 296 11.29 18.48 18.05
N GLN A 297 10.65 18.55 19.22
CA GLN A 297 9.21 18.61 19.38
C GLN A 297 8.48 17.44 18.69
N VAL A 298 9.09 16.25 18.72
CA VAL A 298 8.50 15.03 18.16
C VAL A 298 7.71 14.30 19.27
N PRO A 299 6.38 14.11 19.09
CA PRO A 299 5.58 13.31 20.00
C PRO A 299 6.12 11.88 20.09
N HIS A 300 6.27 11.37 21.31
CA HIS A 300 6.85 10.07 21.55
C HIS A 300 6.29 9.43 22.82
N GLU A 301 6.42 8.11 22.89
CA GLU A 301 6.03 7.30 24.03
C GLU A 301 7.16 6.35 24.39
N LEU A 302 7.35 6.06 25.68
CA LEU A 302 8.28 5.02 26.09
C LEU A 302 7.71 3.65 25.72
N SER A 303 8.59 2.74 25.29
CA SER A 303 8.18 1.35 25.09
C SER A 303 7.80 0.72 26.44
N PRO A 304 6.61 0.10 26.56
CA PRO A 304 6.19 -0.59 27.79
C PRO A 304 6.88 -1.94 27.99
N HIS A 305 7.60 -2.44 26.98
CA HIS A 305 8.16 -3.80 26.98
C HIS A 305 9.68 -3.86 26.84
N LEU A 306 10.33 -2.81 26.33
CA LEU A 306 11.76 -2.82 26.04
C LEU A 306 12.42 -1.51 26.48
N ASP A 307 13.40 -1.61 27.36
CA ASP A 307 13.98 -0.44 28.02
C ASP A 307 14.83 0.46 27.11
N ASP A 308 15.31 -0.06 25.99
CA ASP A 308 16.12 0.70 25.03
C ASP A 308 15.29 1.40 23.93
N PHE A 309 13.96 1.26 23.95
CA PHE A 309 13.10 1.69 22.86
C PHE A 309 12.21 2.88 23.22
N VAL A 310 12.06 3.78 22.25
CA VAL A 310 11.10 4.88 22.24
C VAL A 310 10.22 4.74 21.00
N ARG A 311 8.90 4.81 21.16
CA ARG A 311 7.93 4.78 20.07
C ARG A 311 7.62 6.20 19.59
N ILE A 312 7.51 6.36 18.28
CA ILE A 312 7.07 7.58 17.62
C ILE A 312 5.96 7.25 16.63
N THR A 313 4.98 8.13 16.51
CA THR A 313 3.85 7.97 15.58
C THR A 313 3.97 8.90 14.37
N THR A 314 4.83 9.91 14.43
CA THR A 314 5.03 10.91 13.38
C THR A 314 6.52 11.19 13.16
N GLY A 315 6.86 11.74 11.98
CA GLY A 315 8.18 12.34 11.74
C GLY A 315 9.30 11.45 11.19
N MET A 316 9.02 10.24 10.69
CA MET A 316 10.05 9.38 10.05
C MET A 316 10.38 9.74 8.59
N GLN A 317 9.60 10.62 7.95
CA GLN A 317 9.82 11.11 6.58
C GLN A 317 9.62 12.61 6.49
#